data_AF-A0A1F3EXI1-F1
#
_entry.id   AF-A0A1F3EXI1-F1
#
_cell.length_a   1.000
_cell.length_b   1.000
_cell.length_c   1.000
_cell.angle_alpha   90.00
_cell.angle_beta   90.00
_cell.angle_gamma   90.00
#
_symmetry.space_group_name_H-M   'P 1'
#
loop_
_entity.id
_entity.type
_entity.pdbx_description
1 polymer ?
#
loop_
_entity_poly.entity_id
_entity_poly.type
_entity_poly.pdbx_seq_one_letter_code
_entity_poly.pdbx_strand_id
1 'polypeptide(L)'
;MKKTLLYIIFIVCIQTINAQIQSSCEVPQVLQTFYEKDVKHLALKRITEQQSPFKDSIVIPQSYQDTIWEGLSAIFNLTTVPDRDLVFDNYCIHQYVSKIYHTIYVKVDTSYSWTHQWKNLNITTGISALDSLLANYGFTINSYWSSYNIAILYTAQNININPLCDSIEYFSGVIYSEPSGIYGDGDEIIYTKAGTEKFYDFVIGFGDCPAGCTSTRTFKFKVSDDCSVDYLGIFDNISYGDIFPMPTNCNITTNIENNSNVRNFNIYPNPSKDFINIESNYSSYTNYSITNLYGQILKTGDLKKELKILVKDFTSGIYLIQFYNQSNNEFVNLKFIKN
;
A
#
# COMPACT_ATOMS: atom_id res chain seq x y z
N MET A 1 -67.70 11.90 -34.26
CA MET A 1 -66.29 11.43 -34.33
C MET A 1 -65.41 12.44 -33.61
N LYS A 2 -65.04 12.19 -32.34
CA LYS A 2 -64.00 12.95 -31.63
C LYS A 2 -62.97 11.93 -31.14
N LYS A 3 -61.77 11.93 -31.74
CA LYS A 3 -60.62 11.15 -31.28
C LYS A 3 -59.82 12.03 -30.33
N THR A 4 -59.84 11.70 -29.05
CA THR A 4 -58.93 12.27 -28.04
C THR A 4 -57.64 11.46 -28.09
N LEU A 5 -56.53 12.11 -28.47
CA LEU A 5 -55.19 11.54 -28.48
C LEU A 5 -54.58 11.75 -27.09
N LEU A 6 -54.36 10.64 -26.37
CA LEU A 6 -53.73 10.66 -25.04
C LEU A 6 -52.21 10.63 -25.22
N TYR A 7 -51.53 11.74 -24.90
CA TYR A 7 -50.07 11.78 -24.85
C TYR A 7 -49.59 11.25 -23.51
N ILE A 8 -48.94 10.08 -23.52
CA ILE A 8 -48.26 9.53 -22.35
C ILE A 8 -46.87 10.18 -22.30
N ILE A 9 -46.66 11.03 -21.30
CA ILE A 9 -45.35 11.62 -20.99
C ILE A 9 -44.55 10.56 -20.21
N PHE A 10 -43.51 10.03 -20.84
CA PHE A 10 -42.55 9.13 -20.20
C PHE A 10 -41.60 9.98 -19.33
N ILE A 11 -41.79 9.96 -18.02
CA ILE A 11 -40.83 10.53 -17.06
C ILE A 11 -39.67 9.53 -16.96
N VAL A 12 -38.53 9.88 -17.55
CA VAL A 12 -37.27 9.15 -17.37
C VAL A 12 -36.71 9.56 -16.01
N CYS A 13 -36.88 8.69 -15.01
CA CYS A 13 -36.13 8.77 -13.76
C CYS A 13 -34.66 8.48 -14.06
N ILE A 14 -33.83 9.53 -14.12
CA ILE A 14 -32.38 9.39 -14.11
C ILE A 14 -32.00 9.03 -12.67
N GLN A 15 -31.92 7.74 -12.38
CA GLN A 15 -31.21 7.29 -11.18
C GLN A 15 -29.73 7.57 -11.41
N THR A 16 -29.13 8.40 -10.56
CA THR A 16 -27.68 8.54 -10.47
C THR A 16 -27.14 7.24 -9.91
N ILE A 17 -26.91 6.26 -10.80
CA ILE A 17 -26.07 5.11 -10.47
C ILE A 17 -24.68 5.72 -10.31
N ASN A 18 -24.14 5.74 -9.10
CA ASN A 18 -22.70 5.98 -8.92
C ASN A 18 -22.01 4.94 -9.79
N ALA A 19 -21.36 5.39 -10.86
CA ALA A 19 -20.81 4.50 -11.85
C ALA A 19 -19.64 3.72 -11.22
N GLN A 20 -19.75 2.40 -11.19
CA GLN A 20 -18.67 1.48 -10.87
C GLN A 20 -17.46 1.81 -11.77
N ILE A 21 -16.30 2.06 -11.15
CA ILE A 21 -15.10 2.42 -11.89
C ILE A 21 -14.29 1.15 -12.11
N GLN A 22 -14.04 0.81 -13.37
CA GLN A 22 -13.22 -0.35 -13.69
C GLN A 22 -11.77 -0.13 -13.24
N SER A 23 -11.22 -1.11 -12.54
CA SER A 23 -9.82 -1.15 -12.11
C SER A 23 -9.15 -2.48 -12.48
N SER A 24 -7.97 -2.75 -11.93
CA SER A 24 -7.21 -3.99 -12.09
C SER A 24 -6.97 -4.68 -10.75
N CYS A 25 -7.30 -5.98 -10.64
CA CYS A 25 -6.93 -6.80 -9.49
C CYS A 25 -5.49 -7.36 -9.58
N GLU A 26 -4.70 -6.99 -10.59
CA GLU A 26 -3.31 -7.40 -10.67
C GLU A 26 -2.53 -6.81 -9.49
N VAL A 27 -1.94 -7.69 -8.67
CA VAL A 27 -1.24 -7.31 -7.44
C VAL A 27 0.11 -6.69 -7.79
N PRO A 28 0.31 -5.37 -7.60
CA PRO A 28 1.59 -4.76 -7.89
C PRO A 28 2.63 -5.17 -6.84
N GLN A 29 3.87 -5.40 -7.26
CA GLN A 29 4.96 -5.77 -6.33
C GLN A 29 5.14 -4.76 -5.19
N VAL A 30 4.92 -3.48 -5.47
CA VAL A 30 5.00 -2.42 -4.46
C VAL A 30 3.92 -2.60 -3.38
N LEU A 31 2.67 -2.82 -3.78
CA LEU A 31 1.59 -3.08 -2.83
C LEU A 31 1.90 -4.35 -2.00
N GLN A 32 2.37 -5.41 -2.66
CA GLN A 32 2.75 -6.64 -1.96
C GLN A 32 3.82 -6.37 -0.90
N THR A 33 4.84 -5.58 -1.23
CA THR A 33 5.96 -5.28 -0.32
C THR A 33 5.49 -4.52 0.93
N PHE A 34 4.58 -3.57 0.78
CA PHE A 34 4.14 -2.72 1.89
C PHE A 34 2.97 -3.32 2.70
N TYR A 35 2.08 -4.10 2.07
CA TYR A 35 0.83 -4.57 2.68
C TYR A 35 0.78 -6.08 2.98
N GLU A 36 1.87 -6.83 2.78
CA GLU A 36 1.85 -8.29 3.03
C GLU A 36 1.44 -8.63 4.47
N LYS A 37 1.96 -7.86 5.44
CA LYS A 37 1.63 -8.06 6.85
C LYS A 37 0.14 -7.80 7.13
N ASP A 38 -0.43 -6.76 6.53
CA ASP A 38 -1.84 -6.40 6.70
C ASP A 38 -2.76 -7.45 6.11
N VAL A 39 -2.48 -7.91 4.89
CA VAL A 39 -3.27 -8.96 4.24
C VAL A 39 -3.24 -10.25 5.05
N LYS A 40 -2.08 -10.61 5.60
CA LYS A 40 -1.96 -11.78 6.49
C LYS A 40 -2.70 -11.59 7.81
N HIS A 41 -2.68 -10.39 8.39
CA HIS A 41 -3.52 -10.07 9.55
C HIS A 41 -5.01 -10.27 9.25
N LEU A 42 -5.50 -9.70 8.14
CA LEU A 42 -6.89 -9.82 7.70
C LEU A 42 -7.28 -11.27 7.42
N ALA A 43 -6.38 -12.05 6.80
CA ALA A 43 -6.58 -13.47 6.57
C ALA A 43 -6.74 -14.24 7.89
N LEU A 44 -5.90 -13.97 8.91
CA LEU A 44 -6.04 -14.57 10.24
C LEU A 44 -7.31 -14.14 10.96
N LYS A 45 -7.71 -12.87 10.85
CA LYS A 45 -8.98 -12.36 11.38
C LYS A 45 -10.14 -13.16 10.79
N ARG A 46 -10.18 -13.30 9.45
CA ARG A 46 -11.18 -14.09 8.72
C ARG A 46 -11.18 -15.57 9.11
N ILE A 47 -10.02 -16.22 9.23
CA ILE A 47 -9.88 -17.62 9.66
C ILE A 47 -10.52 -17.81 11.04
N THR A 48 -10.28 -16.88 11.96
CA THR A 48 -10.80 -16.90 13.32
C THR A 48 -12.32 -16.72 13.34
N GLU A 49 -12.82 -15.68 12.67
CA GLU A 49 -14.24 -15.33 12.63
C GLU A 49 -15.11 -16.41 11.98
N GLN A 50 -14.57 -17.09 10.97
CA GLN A 50 -15.24 -18.20 10.28
C GLN A 50 -15.07 -19.55 10.99
N GLN A 51 -14.36 -19.60 12.13
CA GLN A 51 -14.01 -20.85 12.82
C GLN A 51 -13.38 -21.89 11.88
N SER A 52 -12.52 -21.44 10.97
CA SER A 52 -11.92 -22.26 9.93
C SER A 52 -11.00 -23.35 10.53
N PRO A 53 -10.89 -24.53 9.89
CA PRO A 53 -9.94 -25.56 10.31
C PRO A 53 -8.48 -25.11 10.25
N PHE A 54 -8.18 -24.01 9.54
CA PHE A 54 -6.83 -23.46 9.45
C PHE A 54 -6.43 -22.57 10.64
N LYS A 55 -7.29 -22.40 11.65
CA LYS A 55 -6.97 -21.60 12.85
C LYS A 55 -5.70 -22.08 13.58
N ASP A 56 -5.44 -23.39 13.51
CA ASP A 56 -4.31 -24.06 14.17
C ASP A 56 -3.12 -24.26 13.19
N SER A 57 -3.19 -23.69 11.99
CA SER A 57 -2.10 -23.74 11.00
C SER A 57 -1.12 -22.59 11.23
N ILE A 58 0.17 -22.91 11.28
CA ILE A 58 1.26 -21.91 11.33
C ILE A 58 1.34 -21.13 10.01
N VAL A 59 1.23 -21.85 8.88
CA VAL A 59 1.19 -21.23 7.55
C VAL A 59 -0.21 -20.72 7.28
N ILE A 60 -0.31 -19.45 6.91
CA ILE A 60 -1.56 -18.80 6.55
C ILE A 60 -1.91 -19.23 5.12
N PRO A 61 -3.06 -19.90 4.89
CA PRO A 61 -3.41 -20.39 3.56
C PRO A 61 -3.53 -19.25 2.53
N GLN A 62 -3.02 -19.50 1.33
CA GLN A 62 -3.04 -18.52 0.24
C GLN A 62 -4.48 -18.15 -0.17
N SER A 63 -5.41 -19.12 -0.17
CA SER A 63 -6.84 -18.89 -0.45
C SER A 63 -7.54 -17.93 0.50
N TYR A 64 -6.98 -17.71 1.70
CA TYR A 64 -7.48 -16.69 2.63
C TYR A 64 -6.93 -15.29 2.35
N GLN A 65 -5.82 -15.20 1.63
CA GLN A 65 -5.17 -13.97 1.22
C GLN A 65 -5.64 -13.52 -0.18
N ASP A 66 -5.89 -14.45 -1.11
CA ASP A 66 -6.15 -14.14 -2.53
C ASP A 66 -7.29 -13.13 -2.72
N THR A 67 -8.45 -13.37 -2.11
CA THR A 67 -9.60 -12.45 -2.26
C THR A 67 -9.39 -11.10 -1.56
N ILE A 68 -8.44 -11.03 -0.62
CA ILE A 68 -8.03 -9.79 0.04
C ILE A 68 -7.07 -9.04 -0.88
N TRP A 69 -6.10 -9.74 -1.47
CA TRP A 69 -5.19 -9.19 -2.46
C TRP A 69 -5.91 -8.65 -3.68
N GLU A 70 -6.87 -9.40 -4.24
CA GLU A 70 -7.67 -8.97 -5.39
C GLU A 70 -8.34 -7.63 -5.14
N GLY A 71 -9.05 -7.51 -4.01
CA GLY A 71 -9.79 -6.28 -3.70
C GLY A 71 -8.87 -5.12 -3.32
N LEU A 72 -7.83 -5.38 -2.51
CA LEU A 72 -6.85 -4.37 -2.14
C LEU A 72 -6.11 -3.85 -3.39
N SER A 73 -5.80 -4.72 -4.35
CA SER A 73 -5.14 -4.34 -5.60
C SER A 73 -6.06 -3.55 -6.52
N ALA A 74 -7.35 -3.90 -6.60
CA ALA A 74 -8.32 -3.11 -7.34
C ALA A 74 -8.44 -1.68 -6.80
N ILE A 75 -8.45 -1.52 -5.47
CA ILE A 75 -8.46 -0.19 -4.83
C ILE A 75 -7.13 0.51 -5.09
N PHE A 76 -6.01 -0.18 -4.87
CA PHE A 76 -4.68 0.40 -5.09
C PHE A 76 -4.47 0.84 -6.54
N ASN A 77 -4.99 0.14 -7.54
CA ASN A 77 -4.82 0.51 -8.95
C ASN A 77 -5.82 1.58 -9.42
N LEU A 78 -6.74 2.02 -8.56
CA LEU A 78 -7.78 3.01 -8.88
C LEU A 78 -7.23 4.44 -8.83
N THR A 79 -6.36 4.79 -9.79
CA THR A 79 -5.71 6.12 -9.87
C THR A 79 -6.68 7.27 -10.15
N THR A 80 -7.90 6.98 -10.58
CA THR A 80 -8.93 7.99 -10.88
C THR A 80 -9.64 8.54 -9.63
N VAL A 81 -9.42 7.94 -8.46
CA VAL A 81 -9.99 8.38 -7.18
C VAL A 81 -8.88 8.96 -6.30
N PRO A 82 -8.76 10.29 -6.15
CA PRO A 82 -7.68 10.90 -5.38
C PRO A 82 -7.61 10.46 -3.91
N ASP A 83 -8.75 10.10 -3.32
CA ASP A 83 -8.82 9.63 -1.93
C ASP A 83 -8.13 8.25 -1.74
N ARG A 84 -7.87 7.52 -2.82
CA ARG A 84 -6.98 6.35 -2.82
C ARG A 84 -5.57 6.74 -2.37
N ASP A 85 -5.05 7.85 -2.86
CA ASP A 85 -3.71 8.33 -2.51
C ASP A 85 -3.66 8.73 -1.03
N LEU A 86 -4.78 9.22 -0.48
CA LEU A 86 -4.89 9.49 0.96
C LEU A 86 -4.64 8.22 1.79
N VAL A 87 -5.19 7.08 1.35
CA VAL A 87 -5.00 5.79 2.03
C VAL A 87 -3.57 5.29 1.93
N PHE A 88 -3.03 5.21 0.71
CA PHE A 88 -1.78 4.48 0.45
C PHE A 88 -0.52 5.35 0.55
N ASP A 89 -0.61 6.64 0.23
CA ASP A 89 0.56 7.51 0.06
C ASP A 89 0.64 8.59 1.13
N ASN A 90 -0.47 9.25 1.46
CA ASN A 90 -0.47 10.36 2.42
C ASN A 90 -0.53 9.85 3.85
N TYR A 91 -1.52 9.02 4.21
CA TYR A 91 -1.67 8.52 5.57
C TYR A 91 -0.98 7.17 5.81
N CYS A 92 -0.75 6.39 4.75
CA CYS A 92 -0.04 5.11 4.83
C CYS A 92 -0.74 4.16 5.81
N ILE A 93 -2.05 4.01 5.62
CA ILE A 93 -2.90 3.32 6.58
C ILE A 93 -2.50 1.84 6.61
N HIS A 94 -2.05 1.39 7.77
CA HIS A 94 -1.65 0.01 8.06
C HIS A 94 -2.32 -0.45 9.36
N GLN A 95 -2.47 -1.76 9.54
CA GLN A 95 -2.99 -2.33 10.76
C GLN A 95 -2.05 -2.05 11.94
N TYR A 96 -2.47 -1.22 12.89
CA TYR A 96 -1.68 -0.90 14.07
C TYR A 96 -1.55 -2.11 15.01
N VAL A 97 -2.68 -2.61 15.53
CA VAL A 97 -2.69 -3.84 16.35
C VAL A 97 -2.82 -5.05 15.44
N SER A 98 -1.68 -5.60 15.04
CA SER A 98 -1.60 -6.74 14.13
C SER A 98 -1.68 -8.09 14.85
N LYS A 99 -2.15 -9.11 14.12
CA LYS A 99 -2.13 -10.52 14.53
C LYS A 99 -0.88 -11.25 14.01
N ILE A 100 -0.03 -10.54 13.26
CA ILE A 100 1.24 -11.03 12.75
C ILE A 100 2.33 -10.51 13.67
N TYR A 101 2.81 -11.41 14.52
CA TYR A 101 3.89 -11.15 15.47
C TYR A 101 5.19 -11.74 14.95
N HIS A 102 6.27 -10.99 15.12
CA HIS A 102 7.62 -11.42 14.75
C HIS A 102 8.45 -11.88 15.95
N THR A 103 7.98 -11.62 17.17
CA THR A 103 8.70 -11.91 18.40
C THR A 103 7.83 -12.78 19.31
N ILE A 104 8.45 -13.77 19.95
CA ILE A 104 7.83 -14.61 20.99
C ILE A 104 8.66 -14.61 22.26
N TYR A 105 7.99 -14.76 23.39
CA TYR A 105 8.60 -15.00 24.69
C TYR A 105 8.50 -16.49 25.01
N VAL A 106 9.62 -17.13 25.32
CA VAL A 106 9.63 -18.54 25.73
C VAL A 106 10.28 -18.64 27.11
N LYS A 107 9.48 -18.98 28.12
CA LYS A 107 9.99 -19.24 29.46
C LYS A 107 10.45 -20.68 29.57
N VAL A 108 11.64 -20.89 30.14
CA VAL A 108 12.25 -22.21 30.24
C VAL A 108 12.59 -22.62 31.68
N ASP A 109 12.56 -23.92 31.95
CA ASP A 109 13.09 -24.53 33.17
C ASP A 109 14.59 -24.83 32.99
N THR A 110 15.41 -24.07 33.71
CA THR A 110 16.87 -24.18 33.67
C THR A 110 17.43 -25.47 34.24
N SER A 111 16.61 -26.35 34.82
CA SER A 111 17.03 -27.70 35.22
C SER A 111 17.38 -28.59 34.00
N TYR A 112 16.82 -28.28 32.83
CA TYR A 112 17.11 -28.97 31.58
C TYR A 112 18.39 -28.40 30.95
N SER A 113 19.37 -29.27 30.69
CA SER A 113 20.69 -28.86 30.19
C SER A 113 20.64 -28.06 28.89
N TRP A 114 19.75 -28.41 27.96
CA TRP A 114 19.61 -27.75 26.65
C TRP A 114 19.28 -26.26 26.76
N THR A 115 18.55 -25.85 27.80
CA THR A 115 18.10 -24.44 27.99
C THR A 115 19.26 -23.48 28.22
N HIS A 116 20.43 -23.98 28.63
CA HIS A 116 21.65 -23.19 28.76
C HIS A 116 22.18 -22.71 27.39
N GLN A 117 21.85 -23.39 26.29
CA GLN A 117 22.17 -22.93 24.95
C GLN A 117 21.48 -21.59 24.67
N TRP A 118 20.18 -21.49 24.97
CA TRP A 118 19.41 -20.26 24.79
C TRP A 118 19.87 -19.14 25.72
N LYS A 119 20.26 -19.46 26.96
CA LYS A 119 20.89 -18.49 27.86
C LYS A 119 22.18 -17.87 27.27
N ASN A 120 22.92 -18.65 26.49
CA ASN A 120 24.13 -18.21 25.79
C ASN A 120 23.85 -17.71 24.35
N LEU A 121 22.58 -17.41 24.03
CA LEU A 121 22.16 -16.93 22.72
C LEU A 121 22.48 -17.88 21.56
N ASN A 122 22.58 -19.17 21.83
CA ASN A 122 22.65 -20.21 20.81
C ASN A 122 21.26 -20.81 20.61
N ILE A 123 20.68 -20.66 19.41
CA ILE A 123 19.32 -21.14 19.12
C ILE A 123 19.22 -22.67 19.11
N THR A 124 20.31 -23.37 18.79
CA THR A 124 20.33 -24.85 18.68
C THR A 124 20.35 -25.49 20.06
N THR A 125 19.35 -26.33 20.31
CA THR A 125 19.10 -27.00 21.60
C THR A 125 19.69 -28.41 21.65
N GLY A 126 19.90 -29.05 20.50
CA GLY A 126 20.23 -30.46 20.40
C GLY A 126 18.99 -31.37 20.39
N ILE A 127 17.79 -30.82 20.53
CA ILE A 127 16.51 -31.52 20.35
C ILE A 127 16.11 -31.36 18.89
N SER A 128 16.33 -32.39 18.07
CA SER A 128 16.17 -32.31 16.61
C SER A 128 14.81 -31.78 16.16
N ALA A 129 13.72 -32.14 16.86
CA ALA A 129 12.38 -31.68 16.52
C ALA A 129 12.17 -30.19 16.81
N LEU A 130 12.67 -29.68 17.94
CA LEU A 130 12.60 -28.24 18.28
C LEU A 130 13.50 -27.43 17.35
N ASP A 131 14.72 -27.91 17.11
CA ASP A 131 15.68 -27.24 16.24
C ASP A 131 15.15 -27.16 14.80
N SER A 132 14.52 -28.24 14.31
CA SER A 132 13.88 -28.24 12.98
C SER A 132 12.67 -27.31 12.91
N LEU A 133 11.83 -27.28 13.95
CA LEU A 133 10.68 -26.38 14.02
C LEU A 133 11.11 -24.91 13.91
N LEU A 134 12.09 -24.50 14.73
CA LEU A 134 12.60 -23.14 14.75
C LEU A 134 13.33 -22.78 13.45
N ALA A 135 14.14 -23.70 12.92
CA ALA A 135 14.85 -23.49 11.66
C ALA A 135 13.89 -23.35 10.45
N ASN A 136 12.83 -24.15 10.38
CA ASN A 136 11.84 -24.09 9.29
C ASN A 136 11.20 -22.70 9.17
N TYR A 137 11.01 -22.02 10.30
CA TYR A 137 10.42 -20.68 10.36
C TYR A 137 11.45 -19.57 10.59
N GLY A 138 12.75 -19.88 10.44
CA GLY A 138 13.83 -18.90 10.46
C GLY A 138 13.98 -18.16 11.79
N PHE A 139 13.77 -18.83 12.92
CA PHE A 139 13.89 -18.20 14.23
C PHE A 139 15.35 -17.97 14.64
N THR A 140 15.59 -16.83 15.25
CA THR A 140 16.81 -16.47 15.95
C THR A 140 16.50 -16.10 17.40
N ILE A 141 17.50 -16.13 18.27
CA ILE A 141 17.37 -15.63 19.64
C ILE A 141 17.91 -14.20 19.71
N ASN A 142 17.03 -13.24 20.00
CA ASN A 142 17.39 -11.83 20.09
C ASN A 142 18.04 -11.50 21.43
N SER A 143 17.49 -12.03 22.52
CA SER A 143 18.01 -11.80 23.87
C SER A 143 17.49 -12.84 24.86
N TYR A 144 18.06 -12.84 26.07
CA TYR A 144 17.63 -13.71 27.17
C TYR A 144 17.55 -12.93 28.49
N TRP A 145 16.39 -12.96 29.14
CA TRP A 145 16.16 -12.31 30.43
C TRP A 145 16.47 -13.28 31.57
N SER A 146 17.70 -13.21 32.07
CA SER A 146 18.20 -14.14 33.09
C SER A 146 17.40 -14.15 34.40
N SER A 147 16.82 -13.02 34.81
CA SER A 147 16.02 -12.94 36.05
C SER A 147 14.70 -13.71 35.98
N TYR A 148 14.21 -14.00 34.77
CA TYR A 148 12.91 -14.65 34.55
C TYR A 148 13.02 -15.97 33.78
N ASN A 149 14.23 -16.31 33.31
CA ASN A 149 14.49 -17.42 32.41
C ASN A 149 13.64 -17.38 31.13
N ILE A 150 13.57 -16.20 30.50
CA ILE A 150 12.79 -15.99 29.28
C ILE A 150 13.75 -15.76 28.12
N ALA A 151 13.65 -16.60 27.10
CA ALA A 151 14.28 -16.39 25.80
C ALA A 151 13.34 -15.55 24.91
N ILE A 152 13.90 -14.58 24.21
CA ILE A 152 13.18 -13.74 23.25
C ILE A 152 13.60 -14.17 21.86
N LEU A 153 12.69 -14.83 21.16
CA LEU A 153 12.94 -15.37 19.82
C LEU A 153 12.28 -14.47 18.78
N TYR A 154 12.90 -14.35 17.61
CA TYR A 154 12.44 -13.52 16.50
C TYR A 154 12.43 -14.29 15.18
N THR A 155 11.43 -14.02 14.34
CA THR A 155 11.38 -14.44 12.94
C THR A 155 11.01 -13.26 12.05
N ALA A 156 11.59 -13.19 10.85
CA ALA A 156 11.16 -12.24 9.82
C ALA A 156 9.90 -12.70 9.07
N GLN A 157 9.46 -13.95 9.25
CA GLN A 157 8.33 -14.49 8.50
C GLN A 157 6.99 -13.98 9.04
N ASN A 158 6.10 -13.58 8.14
CA ASN A 158 4.72 -13.26 8.47
C ASN A 158 3.90 -14.57 8.55
N ILE A 159 3.84 -15.18 9.74
CA ILE A 159 3.16 -16.46 10.02
C ILE A 159 2.13 -16.33 11.15
N ASN A 160 1.28 -17.35 11.31
CA ASN A 160 0.45 -17.49 12.49
C ASN A 160 1.29 -18.03 13.65
N ILE A 161 1.64 -17.14 14.56
CA ILE A 161 2.59 -17.48 15.63
C ILE A 161 1.96 -18.31 16.75
N ASN A 162 0.63 -18.21 16.96
CA ASN A 162 -0.02 -18.85 18.12
C ASN A 162 0.12 -20.39 18.08
N PRO A 163 -0.20 -21.09 16.97
CA PRO A 163 0.00 -22.54 16.91
C PRO A 163 1.48 -22.96 16.96
N LEU A 164 2.40 -22.08 16.57
CA LEU A 164 3.83 -22.32 16.73
C LEU A 164 4.23 -22.26 18.22
N CYS A 165 3.74 -21.26 18.96
CA CYS A 165 3.92 -21.20 20.42
C CYS A 165 3.36 -22.45 21.10
N ASP A 166 2.14 -22.86 20.77
CA ASP A 166 1.53 -24.10 21.28
C ASP A 166 2.43 -25.32 20.98
N SER A 167 3.02 -25.38 19.77
CA SER A 167 3.94 -26.44 19.37
C SER A 167 5.25 -26.45 20.19
N ILE A 168 5.76 -25.27 20.57
CA ILE A 168 6.98 -25.12 21.39
C ILE A 168 6.72 -25.57 22.83
N GLU A 169 5.52 -25.34 23.38
CA GLU A 169 5.18 -25.72 24.76
C GLU A 169 5.19 -27.24 25.01
N TYR A 170 5.11 -28.07 23.97
CA TYR A 170 5.20 -29.53 24.12
C TYR A 170 6.61 -30.04 24.48
N PHE A 171 7.66 -29.22 24.32
CA PHE A 171 9.02 -29.65 24.60
C PHE A 171 9.36 -29.55 26.09
N SER A 172 9.83 -30.64 26.68
CA SER A 172 10.25 -30.66 28.08
C SER A 172 11.34 -29.62 28.35
N GLY A 173 11.12 -28.81 29.38
CA GLY A 173 11.97 -27.65 29.69
C GLY A 173 11.41 -26.32 29.18
N VAL A 174 10.35 -26.33 28.37
CA VAL A 174 9.53 -25.13 28.11
C VAL A 174 8.42 -25.07 29.17
N ILE A 175 8.26 -23.90 29.80
CA ILE A 175 7.20 -23.61 30.78
C ILE A 175 6.00 -22.96 30.08
N TYR A 176 6.25 -21.97 29.23
CA TYR A 176 5.24 -21.36 28.35
C TYR A 176 5.91 -20.70 27.15
N SER A 177 5.13 -20.46 26.10
CA SER A 177 5.51 -19.70 24.91
C SER A 177 4.35 -18.79 24.49
N GLU A 178 4.61 -17.50 24.28
CA GLU A 178 3.56 -16.56 23.89
C GLU A 178 4.06 -15.50 22.89
N PRO A 179 3.18 -14.97 22.01
CA PRO A 179 3.51 -13.83 21.18
C PRO A 179 3.82 -12.57 21.99
N SER A 180 4.77 -11.78 21.51
CA SER A 180 4.98 -10.40 21.98
C SER A 180 4.12 -9.43 21.16
N GLY A 181 2.92 -9.14 21.65
CA GLY A 181 2.00 -8.19 21.02
C GLY A 181 2.14 -6.74 21.46
N ILE A 182 1.63 -5.83 20.62
CA ILE A 182 1.36 -4.44 20.97
C ILE A 182 -0.10 -4.38 21.43
N TYR A 183 -0.37 -3.63 22.50
CA TYR A 183 -1.72 -3.36 22.99
C TYR A 183 -2.05 -1.88 22.74
N GLY A 184 -3.32 -1.61 22.49
CA GLY A 184 -3.84 -0.26 22.25
C GLY A 184 -4.86 -0.25 21.12
N ASP A 185 -5.08 0.93 20.57
CA ASP A 185 -5.87 1.18 19.38
C ASP A 185 -5.13 2.14 18.45
N GLY A 186 -5.54 2.23 17.19
CA GLY A 186 -4.90 3.06 16.19
C GLY A 186 -5.53 2.83 14.82
N ASP A 187 -4.70 2.92 13.78
CA ASP A 187 -5.14 2.65 12.43
C ASP A 187 -5.58 1.18 12.26
N GLU A 188 -6.66 0.97 11.51
CA GLU A 188 -7.23 -0.35 11.25
C GLU A 188 -7.55 -0.49 9.76
N ILE A 189 -7.32 -1.69 9.23
CA ILE A 189 -7.90 -2.10 7.94
C ILE A 189 -8.96 -3.15 8.24
N ILE A 190 -10.18 -2.91 7.79
CA ILE A 190 -11.29 -3.84 7.95
C ILE A 190 -11.65 -4.40 6.58
N TYR A 191 -11.67 -5.72 6.48
CA TYR A 191 -12.12 -6.44 5.30
C TYR A 191 -13.34 -7.28 5.64
N THR A 192 -14.39 -7.14 4.84
CA THR A 192 -15.55 -8.05 4.89
C THR A 192 -15.93 -8.51 3.49
N LYS A 193 -16.45 -9.73 3.39
CA LYS A 193 -16.94 -10.30 2.14
C LYS A 193 -18.40 -10.72 2.30
N ALA A 194 -19.28 -10.18 1.46
CA ALA A 194 -20.69 -10.51 1.42
C ALA A 194 -21.06 -10.96 0.00
N GLY A 195 -21.22 -12.28 -0.19
CA GLY A 195 -21.41 -12.84 -1.52
C GLY A 195 -20.19 -12.59 -2.41
N THR A 196 -20.40 -11.89 -3.53
CA THR A 196 -19.37 -11.48 -4.50
C THR A 196 -18.78 -10.10 -4.20
N GLU A 197 -19.34 -9.37 -3.25
CA GLU A 197 -18.87 -8.03 -2.90
C GLU A 197 -17.84 -8.10 -1.76
N LYS A 198 -16.78 -7.30 -1.91
CA LYS A 198 -15.67 -7.17 -0.96
C LYS A 198 -15.64 -5.73 -0.46
N PHE A 199 -15.74 -5.52 0.84
CA PHE A 199 -15.73 -4.20 1.45
C PHE A 199 -14.42 -3.98 2.19
N TYR A 200 -13.84 -2.79 2.00
CA TYR A 200 -12.63 -2.35 2.66
C TYR A 200 -12.87 -1.01 3.33
N ASP A 201 -12.64 -0.98 4.64
CA ASP A 201 -12.59 0.26 5.40
C ASP A 201 -11.14 0.48 5.83
N PHE A 202 -10.56 1.61 5.43
CA PHE A 202 -9.26 2.06 5.92
C PHE A 202 -9.50 3.14 6.97
N VAL A 203 -9.15 2.84 8.21
CA VAL A 203 -9.44 3.68 9.37
C VAL A 203 -8.15 4.32 9.87
N ILE A 204 -8.17 5.63 10.00
CA ILE A 204 -7.17 6.40 10.75
C ILE A 204 -7.72 6.58 12.15
N GLY A 205 -7.02 6.07 13.17
CA GLY A 205 -7.37 6.25 14.58
C GLY A 205 -6.54 7.38 15.20
N PHE A 206 -7.19 8.35 15.86
CA PHE A 206 -6.49 9.47 16.51
C PHE A 206 -7.23 9.99 17.75
N GLY A 207 -6.60 10.92 18.47
CA GLY A 207 -7.05 11.38 19.79
C GLY A 207 -6.47 10.51 20.91
N ASP A 208 -7.31 10.05 21.83
CA ASP A 208 -6.91 9.16 22.92
C ASP A 208 -7.01 7.68 22.49
N CYS A 209 -5.90 7.06 22.10
CA CYS A 209 -5.88 5.70 21.51
C CYS A 209 -5.42 4.53 22.42
N PRO A 210 -4.75 4.67 23.58
CA PRO A 210 -4.34 3.52 24.40
C PRO A 210 -5.46 2.56 24.81
N ALA A 211 -6.72 3.03 24.89
CA ALA A 211 -7.88 2.22 25.25
C ALA A 211 -9.00 2.24 24.17
N GLY A 212 -8.72 2.75 22.98
CA GLY A 212 -9.71 2.98 21.93
C GLY A 212 -9.71 4.43 21.46
N CYS A 213 -9.33 4.69 20.20
CA CYS A 213 -9.21 6.02 19.65
C CYS A 213 -10.53 6.79 19.76
N THR A 214 -10.49 8.01 20.32
CA THR A 214 -11.66 8.89 20.48
C THR A 214 -12.16 9.49 19.17
N SER A 215 -11.32 9.47 18.14
CA SER A 215 -11.66 9.98 16.82
C SER A 215 -11.16 9.04 15.71
N THR A 216 -11.92 8.95 14.63
CA THR A 216 -11.60 8.14 13.46
C THR A 216 -11.96 8.84 12.15
N ARG A 217 -11.15 8.60 11.12
CA ARG A 217 -11.53 8.85 9.71
C ARG A 217 -11.49 7.54 8.94
N THR A 218 -12.58 7.21 8.26
CA THR A 218 -12.71 5.98 7.50
C THR A 218 -12.88 6.25 6.02
N PHE A 219 -12.03 5.65 5.18
CA PHE A 219 -12.19 5.60 3.74
C PHE A 219 -12.84 4.27 3.36
N LYS A 220 -13.99 4.32 2.72
CA LYS A 220 -14.79 3.13 2.42
C LYS A 220 -14.77 2.80 0.94
N PHE A 221 -14.44 1.56 0.61
CA PHE A 221 -14.45 1.03 -0.75
C PHE A 221 -15.24 -0.27 -0.80
N LYS A 222 -15.92 -0.48 -1.91
CA LYS A 222 -16.53 -1.77 -2.25
C LYS A 222 -15.96 -2.23 -3.60
N VAL A 223 -15.59 -3.49 -3.68
CA VAL A 223 -14.97 -4.10 -4.86
C VAL A 223 -15.79 -5.32 -5.29
N SER A 224 -16.15 -5.36 -6.56
CA SER A 224 -16.85 -6.47 -7.20
C SER A 224 -15.87 -7.57 -7.65
N ASP A 225 -16.38 -8.70 -8.13
CA ASP A 225 -15.54 -9.79 -8.66
C ASP A 225 -14.91 -9.49 -10.03
N ASP A 226 -15.44 -8.52 -10.76
CA ASP A 226 -14.86 -8.03 -12.03
C ASP A 226 -13.82 -6.91 -11.84
N CYS A 227 -13.36 -6.69 -10.60
CA CYS A 227 -12.42 -5.63 -10.19
C CYS A 227 -12.96 -4.20 -10.34
N SER A 228 -14.26 -4.03 -10.59
CA SER A 228 -14.87 -2.71 -10.46
C SER A 228 -14.89 -2.25 -9.00
N VAL A 229 -14.61 -0.97 -8.79
CA VAL A 229 -14.55 -0.36 -7.47
C VAL A 229 -15.60 0.75 -7.36
N ASP A 230 -16.39 0.64 -6.31
CA ASP A 230 -17.29 1.67 -5.81
C ASP A 230 -16.60 2.37 -4.63
N TYR A 231 -16.20 3.63 -4.83
CA TYR A 231 -15.75 4.47 -3.73
C TYR A 231 -16.97 5.01 -2.97
N LEU A 232 -17.10 4.61 -1.70
CA LEU A 232 -18.28 4.90 -0.89
C LEU A 232 -18.15 6.21 -0.09
N GLY A 233 -16.94 6.79 -0.04
CA GLY A 233 -16.67 8.08 0.58
C GLY A 233 -15.86 8.02 1.87
N ILE A 234 -15.72 9.19 2.49
CA ILE A 234 -15.02 9.42 3.76
C ILE A 234 -16.05 9.60 4.87
N PHE A 235 -15.82 8.96 6.02
CA PHE A 235 -16.66 9.02 7.20
C PHE A 235 -15.82 9.42 8.40
N ASP A 236 -16.15 10.56 9.00
CA ASP A 236 -15.44 11.10 10.16
C ASP A 236 -16.29 10.93 11.42
N ASN A 237 -15.67 10.43 12.49
CA ASN A 237 -16.20 10.47 13.84
C ASN A 237 -15.16 11.21 14.69
N ILE A 238 -15.43 12.46 15.05
CA ILE A 238 -14.45 13.34 15.69
C ILE A 238 -14.98 13.79 17.04
N SER A 239 -14.23 13.49 18.10
CA SER A 239 -14.48 14.00 19.43
C SER A 239 -14.07 15.47 19.56
N TYR A 240 -14.76 16.21 20.42
CA TYR A 240 -14.51 17.64 20.59
C TYR A 240 -13.08 17.92 21.07
N GLY A 241 -12.34 18.71 20.30
CA GLY A 241 -10.96 19.12 20.62
C GLY A 241 -9.89 18.26 19.95
N ASP A 242 -10.25 17.13 19.36
CA ASP A 242 -9.30 16.32 18.59
C ASP A 242 -8.96 17.00 17.28
N ILE A 243 -7.68 16.90 16.90
CA ILE A 243 -7.15 17.44 15.64
C ILE A 243 -6.79 16.29 14.71
N PHE A 244 -7.04 16.46 13.42
CA PHE A 244 -6.62 15.49 12.42
C PHE A 244 -5.10 15.29 12.45
N PRO A 245 -4.61 14.04 12.38
CA PRO A 245 -3.19 13.79 12.25
C PRO A 245 -2.67 14.36 10.94
N MET A 246 -1.43 14.84 10.97
CA MET A 246 -0.73 15.25 9.75
C MET A 246 -0.42 14.01 8.90
N PRO A 247 -0.49 14.10 7.56
CA PRO A 247 -0.10 13.01 6.70
C PRO A 247 1.38 12.61 6.86
N THR A 248 1.65 11.31 6.87
CA THR A 248 2.98 10.70 6.94
C THR A 248 3.76 10.85 5.61
N ASN A 249 3.07 10.82 4.47
CA ASN A 249 3.62 10.92 3.12
C ASN A 249 4.68 9.86 2.79
N CYS A 250 4.33 8.58 2.90
CA CYS A 250 5.22 7.47 2.52
C CYS A 250 5.46 7.39 1.00
N ASN A 251 4.54 7.91 0.18
CA ASN A 251 4.67 7.97 -1.29
C ASN A 251 5.09 6.61 -1.90
N ILE A 252 4.38 5.54 -1.55
CA ILE A 252 4.68 4.20 -2.04
C ILE A 252 4.30 4.05 -3.52
N THR A 253 3.33 4.82 -4.00
CA THR A 253 3.13 5.03 -5.43
C THR A 253 4.09 6.12 -5.88
N THR A 254 5.00 5.78 -6.80
CA THR A 254 5.77 6.83 -7.46
C THR A 254 4.80 7.58 -8.37
N ASN A 255 4.57 8.87 -8.12
CA ASN A 255 3.91 9.80 -9.07
C ASN A 255 4.65 9.94 -10.41
N ILE A 256 5.60 9.07 -10.70
CA ILE A 256 6.02 8.80 -12.06
C ILE A 256 4.87 7.99 -12.67
N GLU A 257 3.89 8.69 -13.24
CA GLU A 257 3.27 8.16 -14.45
C GLU A 257 4.44 7.64 -15.29
N ASN A 258 4.50 6.34 -15.54
CA ASN A 258 5.35 5.80 -16.58
C ASN A 258 4.81 6.40 -17.88
N ASN A 259 5.24 7.63 -18.14
CA ASN A 259 4.76 8.44 -19.22
C ASN A 259 5.42 7.81 -20.45
N SER A 260 4.74 6.82 -21.01
CA SER A 260 5.04 6.19 -22.27
C SER A 260 5.19 7.23 -23.39
N ASN A 261 4.77 8.48 -23.16
CA ASN A 261 4.99 9.63 -24.01
C ASN A 261 6.42 10.21 -23.99
N VAL A 262 7.29 9.90 -23.02
CA VAL A 262 8.70 10.36 -23.04
C VAL A 262 9.49 9.71 -24.19
N ARG A 263 9.05 8.54 -24.69
CA ARG A 263 9.70 7.86 -25.83
C ARG A 263 9.45 8.51 -27.19
N ASN A 264 8.61 9.56 -27.26
CA ASN A 264 8.12 10.12 -28.52
C ASN A 264 8.65 11.52 -28.84
N PHE A 265 9.52 12.05 -27.98
CA PHE A 265 10.22 13.30 -28.18
C PHE A 265 11.73 13.08 -28.07
N ASN A 266 12.46 13.35 -29.15
CA ASN A 266 13.92 13.30 -29.13
C ASN A 266 14.47 14.71 -29.03
N ILE A 267 15.35 14.96 -28.05
CA ILE A 267 16.08 16.22 -27.91
C ILE A 267 17.57 15.96 -28.09
N TYR A 268 18.18 16.63 -29.07
CA TYR A 268 19.60 16.48 -29.34
C TYR A 268 20.21 17.72 -30.02
N PRO A 269 21.51 18.00 -29.86
CA PRO A 269 22.41 17.32 -28.95
C PRO A 269 22.09 17.68 -27.50
N ASN A 270 22.22 16.71 -26.60
CA ASN A 270 22.14 16.91 -25.17
C ASN A 270 23.31 16.15 -24.52
N PRO A 271 24.35 16.84 -23.99
CA PRO A 271 24.44 18.29 -23.79
C PRO A 271 24.53 19.12 -25.08
N SER A 272 23.97 20.34 -25.03
CA SER A 272 23.88 21.29 -26.14
C SER A 272 24.90 22.43 -26.01
N LYS A 273 25.28 23.06 -27.13
CA LYS A 273 26.13 24.26 -27.16
C LYS A 273 25.41 25.49 -27.70
N ASP A 274 24.97 25.43 -28.95
CA ASP A 274 24.34 26.59 -29.61
C ASP A 274 22.85 26.39 -29.89
N PHE A 275 22.43 25.14 -30.07
CA PHE A 275 21.06 24.78 -30.41
C PHE A 275 20.69 23.41 -29.84
N ILE A 276 19.38 23.17 -29.73
CA ILE A 276 18.77 21.86 -29.60
C ILE A 276 17.81 21.65 -30.77
N ASN A 277 17.72 20.42 -31.26
CA ASN A 277 16.68 19.93 -32.14
C ASN A 277 15.67 19.14 -31.32
N ILE A 278 14.40 19.25 -31.69
CA ILE A 278 13.29 18.50 -31.13
C ILE A 278 12.60 17.80 -32.29
N GLU A 279 12.52 16.48 -32.21
CA GLU A 279 11.68 15.66 -33.08
C GLU A 279 10.48 15.17 -32.28
N SER A 280 9.28 15.29 -32.87
CA SER A 280 8.04 14.81 -32.28
C SER A 280 7.24 14.00 -33.30
N ASN A 281 6.69 12.88 -32.85
CA ASN A 281 5.77 12.05 -33.63
C ASN A 281 4.29 12.43 -33.44
N TYR A 282 3.97 13.46 -32.64
CA TYR A 282 2.59 13.87 -32.36
C TYR A 282 2.20 15.19 -33.04
N SER A 283 0.97 15.22 -33.59
CA SER A 283 0.33 16.42 -34.14
C SER A 283 -0.54 17.18 -33.14
N SER A 284 -0.76 16.63 -31.94
CA SER A 284 -1.67 17.19 -30.90
C SER A 284 -1.00 18.20 -29.97
N TYR A 285 0.34 18.22 -29.91
CA TYR A 285 1.10 19.20 -29.14
C TYR A 285 1.35 20.43 -29.99
N THR A 286 0.97 21.60 -29.47
CA THR A 286 0.99 22.84 -30.27
C THR A 286 2.07 23.80 -29.81
N ASN A 287 2.47 23.74 -28.54
CA ASN A 287 3.34 24.75 -27.93
C ASN A 287 4.38 24.13 -27.00
N TYR A 288 5.51 24.84 -26.86
CA TYR A 288 6.54 24.52 -25.88
C TYR A 288 6.93 25.76 -25.06
N SER A 289 7.45 25.51 -23.85
CA SER A 289 8.12 26.51 -23.01
C SER A 289 9.43 25.94 -22.46
N ILE A 290 10.47 26.75 -22.36
CA ILE A 290 11.76 26.38 -21.76
C ILE A 290 11.94 27.21 -20.49
N THR A 291 12.24 26.53 -19.39
CA THR A 291 12.50 27.14 -18.08
C THR A 291 13.87 26.76 -17.54
N ASN A 292 14.43 27.64 -16.72
CA ASN A 292 15.59 27.29 -15.87
C ASN A 292 15.12 26.63 -14.55
N LEU A 293 16.08 26.18 -13.73
CA LEU A 293 15.79 25.55 -12.42
C LEU A 293 15.10 26.49 -11.40
N TYR A 294 15.13 27.81 -11.64
CA TYR A 294 14.40 28.78 -10.82
C TYR A 294 12.96 29.02 -11.30
N GLY A 295 12.50 28.28 -12.31
CA GLY A 295 11.16 28.40 -12.89
C GLY A 295 10.98 29.59 -13.83
N GLN A 296 12.04 30.31 -14.17
CA GLN A 296 11.95 31.44 -15.10
C GLN A 296 11.79 30.93 -16.53
N ILE A 297 10.76 31.40 -17.22
CA ILE A 297 10.53 31.10 -18.65
C ILE A 297 11.53 31.89 -19.49
N LEU A 298 12.39 31.18 -20.20
CA LEU A 298 13.43 31.75 -21.06
C LEU A 298 13.02 31.79 -22.53
N LYS A 299 12.14 30.88 -22.95
CA LYS A 299 11.67 30.79 -24.33
C LYS A 299 10.34 30.09 -24.42
N THR A 300 9.52 30.50 -25.38
CA THR A 300 8.27 29.82 -25.76
C THR A 300 8.17 29.77 -27.28
N GLY A 301 7.35 28.88 -27.80
CA GLY A 301 7.04 28.83 -29.22
C GLY A 301 6.07 27.72 -29.60
N ASP A 302 5.80 27.61 -30.89
CA ASP A 302 4.96 26.55 -31.44
C ASP A 302 5.78 25.31 -31.78
N LEU A 303 5.24 24.15 -31.46
CA LEU A 303 5.86 22.87 -31.80
C LEU A 303 5.56 22.52 -33.27
N LYS A 304 6.60 22.12 -33.99
CA LYS A 304 6.52 21.53 -35.33
C LYS A 304 7.13 20.13 -35.27
N LYS A 305 6.80 19.27 -36.26
CA LYS A 305 7.30 17.89 -36.36
C LYS A 305 8.82 17.79 -36.16
N GLU A 306 9.55 18.74 -36.75
CA GLU A 306 10.97 18.98 -36.50
C GLU A 306 11.16 20.46 -36.18
N LEU A 307 11.82 20.75 -35.06
CA LEU A 307 12.04 22.10 -34.58
C LEU A 307 13.48 22.29 -34.10
N LYS A 308 14.14 23.34 -34.58
CA LYS A 308 15.45 23.77 -34.10
C LYS A 308 15.32 25.02 -33.23
N ILE A 309 15.83 24.95 -32.00
CA ILE A 309 15.80 26.05 -31.03
C ILE A 309 17.22 26.50 -30.75
N LEU A 310 17.51 27.78 -30.99
CA LEU A 310 18.76 28.41 -30.55
C LEU A 310 18.75 28.60 -29.04
N VAL A 311 19.79 28.09 -28.38
CA VAL A 311 20.06 28.18 -26.93
C VAL A 311 21.44 28.74 -26.62
N LYS A 312 22.13 29.31 -27.62
CA LYS A 312 23.47 29.89 -27.49
C LYS A 312 23.56 30.93 -26.37
N ASP A 313 22.50 31.73 -26.21
CA ASP A 313 22.43 32.82 -25.24
C ASP A 313 22.06 32.34 -23.82
N PHE A 314 21.82 31.04 -23.65
CA PHE A 314 21.54 30.46 -22.32
C PHE A 314 22.85 30.21 -21.59
N THR A 315 22.87 30.49 -20.29
CA THR A 315 24.01 30.14 -19.44
C THR A 315 24.18 28.64 -19.32
N SER A 316 25.39 28.16 -19.07
CA SER A 316 25.63 26.73 -18.84
C SER A 316 24.83 26.25 -17.62
N GLY A 317 24.13 25.13 -17.76
CA GLY A 317 23.22 24.65 -16.73
C GLY A 317 22.18 23.65 -17.20
N ILE A 318 21.25 23.33 -16.30
CA ILE A 318 20.13 22.41 -16.56
C ILE A 318 18.88 23.22 -16.89
N TYR A 319 18.18 22.77 -17.93
CA TYR A 319 16.94 23.38 -18.40
C TYR A 319 15.85 22.32 -18.53
N LEU A 320 14.61 22.76 -18.30
CA LEU A 320 13.41 21.98 -18.54
C LEU A 320 12.69 22.55 -19.75
N ILE A 321 12.23 21.69 -20.65
CA ILE A 321 11.33 22.04 -21.74
C ILE A 321 10.01 21.31 -21.55
N GLN A 322 8.93 22.06 -21.56
CA GLN A 322 7.58 21.58 -21.37
C GLN A 322 6.81 21.71 -22.68
N PHE A 323 6.07 20.67 -23.07
CA PHE A 323 5.16 20.65 -24.22
C PHE A 323 3.73 20.53 -23.73
N TYR A 324 2.82 21.30 -24.32
CA TYR A 324 1.40 21.30 -23.95
C TYR A 324 0.54 20.68 -25.04
N ASN A 325 -0.33 19.75 -24.65
CA ASN A 325 -1.32 19.12 -25.52
C ASN A 325 -2.68 19.79 -25.32
N GLN A 326 -3.17 20.48 -26.35
CA GLN A 326 -4.46 21.18 -26.30
C GLN A 326 -5.66 20.24 -26.27
N SER A 327 -5.51 18.98 -26.70
CA SER A 327 -6.64 18.04 -26.84
C SER A 327 -7.05 17.39 -25.52
N ASN A 328 -6.11 17.19 -24.59
CA ASN A 328 -6.34 16.51 -23.32
C ASN A 328 -5.78 17.27 -22.10
N ASN A 329 -5.29 18.50 -22.29
CA ASN A 329 -4.75 19.36 -21.24
C ASN A 329 -3.53 18.76 -20.50
N GLU A 330 -2.76 17.89 -21.16
CA GLU A 330 -1.56 17.26 -20.60
C GLU A 330 -0.28 18.06 -20.89
N PHE A 331 0.71 17.86 -20.02
CA PHE A 331 2.06 18.41 -20.15
C PHE A 331 3.09 17.29 -20.23
N VAL A 332 4.07 17.43 -21.14
CA VAL A 332 5.26 16.58 -21.19
C VAL A 332 6.48 17.42 -20.86
N ASN A 333 7.27 16.99 -19.88
CA ASN A 333 8.49 17.69 -19.46
C ASN A 333 9.73 16.88 -19.84
N LEU A 334 10.69 17.52 -20.51
CA LEU A 334 12.00 16.94 -20.82
C LEU A 334 13.11 17.82 -20.25
N LYS A 335 14.24 17.19 -19.96
CA LYS A 335 15.45 17.86 -19.45
C LYS A 335 16.53 17.90 -20.52
N PHE A 336 17.19 19.04 -20.67
CA PHE A 336 18.46 19.12 -21.41
C PHE A 336 19.52 19.91 -20.65
N ILE A 337 20.77 19.65 -20.99
CA ILE A 337 21.96 20.28 -20.41
C ILE A 337 22.54 21.23 -21.46
N LYS A 338 22.86 22.46 -21.06
CA LYS A 338 23.61 23.43 -21.85
C LYS A 338 25.03 23.51 -21.30
N ASN A 339 26.01 23.28 -22.16
CA ASN A 339 27.42 23.44 -21.85
C ASN A 339 27.87 24.89 -22.03
#